data_AF-A0A6G0FD73-F1
#
_entry.id   AF-A0A6G0FD73-F1
#
_cell.length_a   1.000
_cell.length_b   1.000
_cell.length_c   1.000
_cell.angle_alpha   90.00
_cell.angle_beta   90.00
_cell.angle_gamma   90.00
#
_symmetry.space_group_name_H-M   'P 1'
#
loop_
_entity.id
_entity.type
_entity.pdbx_description
1 polymer ?
#
loop_
_entity_poly.entity_id
_entity_poly.type
_entity_poly.pdbx_seq_one_letter_code
_entity_poly.pdbx_strand_id
1 'polypeptide(L)'
;MTVPAAPGSSPFDHRMAVFGSDDEFLAQALPFLAEGLAARHEPPPVVIAAPGNLDLLRDALGPAAGDIGLLPHTEWYTGSAANAIAQGAGYLAAHAGPGGRIHLLMEPVWGGRAGRSPRETAEWIRYEALANLLFAPQATTALCAYDTRVAGAAIVAAAQRTHPDCAVYEDPLRIAAELDAVPLPAPPGSAERIPGPAPAAGAVRTWATVQGLAPAEADVFATAVTEAAAALGPVDRALLWADGPACVCELRPVRRVEDPLAGFVPPDPAAGQDRGLWFARQVCAYVDVRDEPGGTSVRLQYG
;
A
#
# COMPACT_ATOMS: atom_id res chain seq x y z
N MET A 1 -28.11 -6.23 -11.23
CA MET A 1 -27.32 -5.78 -12.39
C MET A 1 -27.57 -4.29 -12.57
N THR A 2 -26.73 -3.48 -11.97
CA THR A 2 -26.67 -2.03 -12.16
C THR A 2 -25.35 -1.76 -12.87
N VAL A 3 -25.45 -1.19 -14.07
CA VAL A 3 -24.30 -0.74 -14.87
C VAL A 3 -23.57 0.34 -14.06
N PRO A 4 -22.23 0.33 -13.93
CA PRO A 4 -21.51 1.42 -13.30
C PRO A 4 -21.72 2.70 -14.11
N ALA A 5 -22.00 3.80 -13.43
CA ALA A 5 -22.04 5.11 -14.05
C ALA A 5 -20.68 5.41 -14.72
N ALA A 6 -20.71 6.18 -15.82
CA ALA A 6 -19.50 6.74 -16.42
C ALA A 6 -18.65 7.43 -15.33
N PRO A 7 -17.31 7.39 -15.40
CA PRO A 7 -16.47 7.99 -14.37
C PRO A 7 -16.71 9.50 -14.37
N GLY A 8 -17.48 9.98 -13.38
CA GLY A 8 -17.32 11.35 -12.92
C GLY A 8 -15.88 11.50 -12.45
N SER A 9 -15.31 12.70 -12.60
CA SER A 9 -14.01 13.01 -12.01
C SER A 9 -14.04 12.61 -10.54
N SER A 10 -13.17 11.67 -10.14
CA SER A 10 -13.01 11.36 -8.73
C SER A 10 -12.64 12.66 -8.00
N PRO A 11 -13.21 12.93 -6.80
CA PRO A 11 -12.77 14.06 -6.00
C PRO A 11 -11.31 13.91 -5.53
N PHE A 12 -10.72 12.72 -5.61
CA PHE A 12 -9.32 12.48 -5.30
C PHE A 12 -8.44 12.96 -6.45
N ASP A 13 -7.62 13.95 -6.16
CA ASP A 13 -6.72 14.58 -7.13
C ASP A 13 -5.28 14.10 -6.85
N HIS A 14 -4.81 13.17 -7.67
CA HIS A 14 -3.55 12.44 -7.47
C HIS A 14 -2.49 12.90 -8.49
N ARG A 15 -1.74 13.92 -8.09
CA ARG A 15 -0.77 14.62 -8.93
C ARG A 15 0.63 14.07 -8.74
N MET A 16 1.48 14.27 -9.75
CA MET A 16 2.89 13.87 -9.73
C MET A 16 3.80 15.08 -9.97
N ALA A 17 4.89 15.16 -9.23
CA ALA A 17 6.01 16.07 -9.50
C ALA A 17 7.30 15.27 -9.65
N VAL A 18 8.07 15.54 -10.70
CA VAL A 18 9.40 14.94 -10.94
C VAL A 18 10.44 16.06 -10.88
N PHE A 19 11.51 15.86 -10.12
CA PHE A 19 12.59 16.84 -9.97
C PHE A 19 13.96 16.15 -9.93
N GLY A 20 15.00 16.88 -10.34
CA GLY A 20 16.40 16.46 -10.25
C GLY A 20 17.28 17.43 -9.46
N SER A 21 16.70 18.48 -8.89
CA SER A 21 17.39 19.49 -8.10
C SER A 21 16.49 20.10 -7.02
N ASP A 22 17.10 20.79 -6.06
CA ASP A 22 16.41 21.47 -4.96
C ASP A 22 15.54 22.62 -5.49
N ASP A 23 16.02 23.37 -6.49
CA ASP A 23 15.25 24.44 -7.14
C ASP A 23 14.02 23.90 -7.87
N GLU A 24 14.15 22.77 -8.57
CA GLU A 24 13.02 22.11 -9.23
C GLU A 24 12.01 21.55 -8.22
N PHE A 25 12.47 21.02 -7.09
CA PHE A 25 11.59 20.62 -6.00
C PHE A 25 10.77 21.79 -5.47
N LEU A 26 11.42 22.92 -5.14
CA LEU A 26 10.73 24.12 -4.66
C LEU A 26 9.78 24.70 -5.70
N ALA A 27 10.15 24.68 -6.98
CA ALA A 27 9.32 25.15 -8.07
C ALA A 27 7.99 24.38 -8.21
N GLN A 28 7.95 23.11 -7.80
CA GLN A 28 6.74 22.28 -7.78
C GLN A 28 6.00 22.38 -6.43
N ALA A 29 6.74 22.35 -5.32
CA ALA A 29 6.17 22.30 -3.98
C ALA A 29 5.52 23.62 -3.56
N LEU A 30 6.15 24.77 -3.82
CA LEU A 30 5.66 26.06 -3.34
C LEU A 30 4.29 26.45 -3.94
N PRO A 31 4.03 26.30 -5.26
CA PRO A 31 2.70 26.55 -5.81
C PRO A 31 1.62 25.62 -5.23
N PHE A 32 1.95 24.34 -5.03
CA PHE A 32 1.03 23.37 -4.42
C PHE A 32 0.67 23.74 -2.98
N LEU A 33 1.66 24.16 -2.18
CA LEU A 33 1.41 24.60 -0.81
C LEU A 33 0.63 25.91 -0.76
N ALA A 34 0.88 26.83 -1.69
CA ALA A 34 0.10 28.06 -1.82
C ALA A 34 -1.38 27.78 -2.16
N GLU A 35 -1.66 26.76 -2.98
CA GLU A 35 -3.02 26.29 -3.27
C GLU A 35 -3.72 25.82 -1.98
N GLY A 36 -3.07 24.95 -1.20
CA GLY A 36 -3.62 24.44 0.06
C GLY A 36 -3.82 25.53 1.11
N LEU A 37 -2.86 26.45 1.27
CA LEU A 37 -2.99 27.60 2.18
C LEU A 37 -4.11 28.58 1.77
N ALA A 38 -4.40 28.69 0.47
CA ALA A 38 -5.52 29.50 -0.01
C ALA A 38 -6.88 28.83 0.20
N ALA A 39 -6.93 27.51 0.38
CA ALA A 39 -8.14 26.72 0.59
C ALA A 39 -8.65 26.85 2.03
N ARG A 40 -9.32 27.97 2.35
CA ARG A 40 -9.79 28.33 3.71
C ARG A 40 -10.73 27.33 4.41
N HIS A 41 -11.25 26.35 3.68
CA HIS A 41 -12.15 25.31 4.20
C HIS A 41 -11.43 23.98 4.43
N GLU A 42 -10.12 23.96 4.25
CA GLU A 42 -9.27 22.80 4.44
C GLU A 42 -8.39 23.01 5.68
N PRO A 43 -8.00 21.93 6.36
CA PRO A 43 -6.93 21.99 7.35
C PRO A 43 -5.61 22.44 6.68
N PRO A 44 -4.61 22.86 7.49
CA PRO A 44 -3.25 23.12 7.00
C PRO A 44 -2.73 22.02 6.07
N PRO A 45 -2.06 22.37 4.95
CA PRO A 45 -1.44 21.38 4.09
C PRO A 45 -0.32 20.64 4.85
N VAL A 46 -0.01 19.43 4.41
CA VAL A 46 0.99 18.58 5.05
C VAL A 46 2.01 18.12 4.02
N VAL A 47 3.28 18.17 4.39
CA VAL A 47 4.42 17.73 3.60
C VAL A 47 5.11 16.59 4.32
N ILE A 48 5.13 15.43 3.65
CA ILE A 48 5.81 14.21 4.07
C ILE A 48 6.99 14.05 3.12
N ALA A 49 8.16 14.56 3.49
CA ALA A 49 9.31 14.65 2.60
C ALA A 49 10.64 14.33 3.27
N ALA A 50 11.71 14.20 2.48
CA ALA A 50 13.05 14.05 3.00
C ALA A 50 13.40 15.22 3.94
N PRO A 51 14.13 15.00 5.05
CA PRO A 51 14.48 16.07 5.98
C PRO A 51 15.10 17.31 5.32
N GLY A 52 15.97 17.11 4.32
CA GLY A 52 16.56 18.21 3.56
C GLY A 52 15.52 19.01 2.75
N ASN A 53 14.55 18.34 2.13
CA ASN A 53 13.44 19.00 1.44
C ASN A 53 12.54 19.78 2.40
N LEU A 54 12.35 19.28 3.64
CA LEU A 54 11.63 20.04 4.67
C LEU A 54 12.40 21.30 5.09
N ASP A 55 13.73 21.23 5.22
CA ASP A 55 14.56 22.40 5.53
C ASP A 55 14.50 23.45 4.42
N LEU A 56 14.59 23.03 3.15
CA LEU A 56 14.41 23.92 1.98
C LEU A 56 13.05 24.63 2.02
N LEU A 57 11.98 23.92 2.36
CA LEU A 57 10.65 24.52 2.50
C LEU A 57 10.58 25.52 3.65
N ARG A 58 11.19 25.22 4.80
CA ARG A 58 11.23 26.17 5.94
C ARG A 58 11.95 27.45 5.55
N ASP A 59 13.09 27.34 4.87
CA ASP A 59 13.86 28.50 4.43
C ASP A 59 13.11 29.34 3.40
N ALA A 60 12.45 28.69 2.43
CA ALA A 60 11.71 29.37 1.37
C ALA A 60 10.40 30.05 1.86
N LEU A 61 9.68 29.40 2.79
CA LEU A 61 8.40 29.90 3.30
C LEU A 61 8.53 30.85 4.50
N GLY A 62 9.65 30.78 5.23
CA GLY A 62 9.88 31.56 6.43
C GLY A 62 8.74 31.35 7.45
N PRO A 63 8.15 32.43 8.00
CA PRO A 63 7.08 32.30 9.00
C PRO A 63 5.85 31.49 8.55
N ALA A 64 5.55 31.46 7.24
CA ALA A 64 4.40 30.72 6.72
C ALA A 64 4.56 29.19 6.86
N ALA A 65 5.78 28.68 7.09
CA ALA A 65 6.00 27.27 7.38
C ALA A 65 5.29 26.79 8.66
N GLY A 66 4.95 27.71 9.58
CA GLY A 66 4.18 27.39 10.79
C GLY A 66 2.74 26.97 10.52
N ASP A 67 2.21 27.30 9.33
CA ASP A 67 0.86 26.95 8.88
C ASP A 67 0.86 25.69 8.00
N ILE A 68 1.94 24.88 8.05
CA ILE A 68 2.11 23.66 7.26
C ILE A 68 2.60 22.53 8.19
N GLY A 69 1.96 21.36 8.11
CA GLY A 69 2.46 20.16 8.77
C GLY A 69 3.71 19.65 8.05
N LEU A 70 4.88 19.67 8.68
CA LEU A 70 6.12 19.15 8.09
C LEU A 70 6.55 17.87 8.81
N LEU A 71 6.53 16.74 8.11
CA LEU A 71 6.84 15.42 8.67
C LEU A 71 7.96 14.74 7.87
N PRO A 72 9.02 14.24 8.53
CA PRO A 72 10.04 13.43 7.86
C PRO A 72 9.44 12.17 7.24
N HIS A 73 9.72 11.94 5.96
CA HIS A 73 9.23 10.76 5.25
C HIS A 73 9.73 9.44 5.86
N THR A 74 10.83 9.45 6.61
CA THR A 74 11.39 8.30 7.33
C THR A 74 10.55 7.91 8.55
N GLU A 75 9.78 8.84 9.10
CA GLU A 75 8.84 8.59 10.20
C GLU A 75 7.47 8.13 9.67
N TRP A 76 7.13 8.51 8.44
CA TRP A 76 5.90 8.09 7.78
C TRP A 76 6.03 6.71 7.12
N TYR A 77 7.06 6.48 6.30
CA TYR A 77 7.24 5.24 5.55
C TYR A 77 8.10 4.23 6.31
N THR A 78 7.64 3.81 7.49
CA THR A 78 8.36 2.87 8.37
C THR A 78 8.07 1.40 8.06
N GLY A 79 6.97 1.11 7.35
CA GLY A 79 6.49 -0.24 7.07
C GLY A 79 6.38 -0.57 5.59
N SER A 80 5.48 -1.51 5.28
CA SER A 80 5.13 -1.87 3.90
C SER A 80 4.30 -0.79 3.20
N ALA A 81 4.13 -0.91 1.89
CA ALA A 81 3.20 -0.06 1.14
C ALA A 81 1.76 -0.14 1.69
N ALA A 82 1.35 -1.32 2.19
CA ALA A 82 0.08 -1.50 2.88
C ALA A 82 0.00 -0.67 4.17
N ASN A 83 1.08 -0.62 4.95
CA ASN A 83 1.14 0.19 6.17
C ASN A 83 1.09 1.68 5.83
N ALA A 84 1.78 2.14 4.78
CA ALA A 84 1.77 3.53 4.34
C ALA A 84 0.35 3.99 3.94
N ILE A 85 -0.40 3.15 3.23
CA ILE A 85 -1.80 3.45 2.85
C ILE A 85 -2.73 3.42 4.05
N ALA A 86 -2.58 2.45 4.96
CA ALA A 86 -3.35 2.42 6.21
C ALA A 86 -3.08 3.65 7.08
N GLN A 87 -1.83 4.09 7.16
CA GLN A 87 -1.43 5.32 7.85
C GLN A 87 -2.03 6.56 7.19
N GLY A 88 -2.01 6.65 5.86
CA GLY A 88 -2.68 7.71 5.12
C GLY A 88 -4.19 7.75 5.38
N ALA A 89 -4.87 6.61 5.30
CA ALA A 89 -6.31 6.52 5.60
C ALA A 89 -6.63 6.94 7.04
N GLY A 90 -5.83 6.49 8.02
CA GLY A 90 -5.99 6.90 9.42
C GLY A 90 -5.72 8.39 9.62
N TYR A 91 -4.74 8.95 8.92
CA TYR A 91 -4.43 10.37 8.98
C TYR A 91 -5.57 11.21 8.41
N LEU A 92 -6.10 10.85 7.24
CA LEU A 92 -7.25 11.52 6.63
C LEU A 92 -8.47 11.47 7.56
N ALA A 93 -8.75 10.31 8.16
CA ALA A 93 -9.87 10.18 9.09
C ALA A 93 -9.74 11.08 10.33
N ALA A 94 -8.51 11.33 10.79
CA ALA A 94 -8.24 12.11 11.99
C ALA A 94 -8.06 13.63 11.74
N HIS A 95 -7.55 14.01 10.57
CA HIS A 95 -7.06 15.39 10.34
C HIS A 95 -7.69 16.07 9.13
N ALA A 96 -8.29 15.35 8.18
CA ALA A 96 -8.86 15.96 6.98
C ALA A 96 -10.17 16.71 7.29
N GLY A 97 -10.47 17.70 6.47
CA GLY A 97 -11.75 18.41 6.50
C GLY A 97 -12.91 17.56 5.96
N PRO A 98 -14.14 18.11 5.95
CA PRO A 98 -15.33 17.41 5.47
C PRO A 98 -15.13 16.80 4.07
N GLY A 99 -15.42 15.51 3.94
CA GLY A 99 -15.22 14.78 2.69
C GLY A 99 -13.77 14.37 2.39
N GLY A 100 -12.87 14.44 3.38
CA GLY A 100 -11.46 14.08 3.20
C GLY A 100 -10.61 15.19 2.57
N ARG A 101 -11.03 16.45 2.69
CA ARG A 101 -10.33 17.59 2.10
C ARG A 101 -9.05 17.91 2.84
N ILE A 102 -7.93 17.88 2.13
CA ILE A 102 -6.60 18.26 2.59
C ILE A 102 -5.63 18.21 1.40
N HIS A 103 -4.60 19.06 1.43
CA HIS A 103 -3.44 18.97 0.54
C HIS A 103 -2.30 18.19 1.18
N LEU A 104 -1.85 17.12 0.53
CA LEU A 104 -0.75 16.27 0.97
C LEU A 104 0.37 16.27 -0.08
N LEU A 105 1.55 16.78 0.26
CA LEU A 105 2.77 16.52 -0.51
C LEU A 105 3.44 15.28 0.07
N MET A 106 3.69 14.28 -0.77
CA MET A 106 4.20 12.98 -0.35
C MET A 106 5.44 12.60 -1.16
N GLU A 107 6.56 12.32 -0.50
CA GLU A 107 7.79 11.86 -1.13
C GLU A 107 8.12 10.42 -0.65
N PRO A 108 7.64 9.38 -1.35
CA PRO A 108 7.99 8.00 -1.03
C PRO A 108 9.51 7.75 -1.05
N VAL A 109 10.00 6.91 -0.12
CA VAL A 109 11.43 6.64 0.06
C VAL A 109 11.93 5.60 -0.95
N TRP A 110 12.06 5.98 -2.22
CA TRP A 110 12.53 5.09 -3.29
C TRP A 110 13.98 4.64 -3.12
N GLY A 111 14.84 5.44 -2.49
CA GLY A 111 16.19 5.02 -2.08
C GLY A 111 16.24 4.06 -0.88
N GLY A 112 15.08 3.74 -0.28
CA GLY A 112 14.94 2.90 0.91
C GLY A 112 14.18 1.61 0.62
N ARG A 113 13.22 1.25 1.48
CA ARG A 113 12.47 -0.01 1.37
C ARG A 113 11.73 -0.14 0.03
N ALA A 114 11.16 0.95 -0.51
CA ALA A 114 10.36 0.90 -1.72
C ALA A 114 11.17 0.52 -2.99
N GLY A 115 12.42 0.95 -3.08
CA GLY A 115 13.30 0.63 -4.22
C GLY A 115 14.32 -0.48 -3.97
N ARG A 116 14.34 -1.13 -2.79
CA ARG A 116 15.39 -2.10 -2.43
C ARG A 116 15.40 -3.37 -3.29
N SER A 117 14.28 -3.71 -3.93
CA SER A 117 14.16 -4.87 -4.79
C SER A 117 13.04 -4.68 -5.82
N PRO A 118 13.07 -5.40 -6.96
CA PRO A 118 11.97 -5.39 -7.93
C PRO A 118 10.62 -5.78 -7.32
N ARG A 119 10.61 -6.71 -6.35
CA ARG A 119 9.38 -7.13 -5.65
C ARG A 119 8.79 -5.99 -4.83
N GLU A 120 9.62 -5.26 -4.08
CA GLU A 120 9.16 -4.10 -3.32
C GLU A 120 8.67 -2.98 -4.24
N THR A 121 9.43 -2.67 -5.29
CA THR A 121 9.02 -1.66 -6.25
C THR A 121 7.68 -2.01 -6.89
N ALA A 122 7.47 -3.27 -7.27
CA ALA A 122 6.18 -3.73 -7.79
C ALA A 122 5.03 -3.55 -6.78
N GLU A 123 5.23 -3.89 -5.50
CA GLU A 123 4.22 -3.67 -4.46
C GLU A 123 3.88 -2.18 -4.31
N TRP A 124 4.89 -1.31 -4.23
CA TRP A 124 4.67 0.13 -4.10
C TRP A 124 3.93 0.72 -5.30
N ILE A 125 4.32 0.36 -6.53
CA ILE A 125 3.60 0.78 -7.74
C ILE A 125 2.15 0.25 -7.75
N ARG A 126 1.91 -0.98 -7.26
CA ARG A 126 0.54 -1.49 -7.10
C ARG A 126 -0.27 -0.59 -6.17
N TYR A 127 0.26 -0.25 -5.00
CA TYR A 127 -0.44 0.60 -4.03
C TYR A 127 -0.63 2.03 -4.52
N GLU A 128 0.31 2.58 -5.28
CA GLU A 128 0.14 3.89 -5.92
C GLU A 128 -0.97 3.88 -6.97
N ALA A 129 -1.03 2.84 -7.81
CA ALA A 129 -2.12 2.68 -8.75
C ALA A 129 -3.46 2.59 -8.00
N LEU A 130 -3.54 1.70 -7.02
CA LEU A 130 -4.77 1.45 -6.25
C LEU A 130 -5.17 2.61 -5.34
N ALA A 131 -4.27 3.55 -5.00
CA ALA A 131 -4.62 4.76 -4.26
C ALA A 131 -5.76 5.53 -4.95
N ASN A 132 -5.76 5.57 -6.29
CA ASN A 132 -6.84 6.20 -7.06
C ASN A 132 -8.22 5.55 -6.86
N LEU A 133 -8.27 4.28 -6.44
CA LEU A 133 -9.53 3.57 -6.12
C LEU A 133 -9.84 3.66 -4.62
N LEU A 134 -8.81 3.49 -3.77
CA LEU A 134 -8.94 3.46 -2.31
C LEU A 134 -9.34 4.82 -1.73
N PHE A 135 -8.83 5.89 -2.34
CA PHE A 135 -9.13 7.26 -1.93
C PHE A 135 -10.13 7.95 -2.87
N ALA A 136 -10.72 7.24 -3.84
CA ALA A 136 -11.65 7.85 -4.80
C ALA A 136 -12.80 8.66 -4.17
N PRO A 137 -13.39 8.26 -3.02
CA PRO A 137 -14.41 9.06 -2.34
C PRO A 137 -13.91 10.35 -1.67
N GLN A 138 -12.60 10.52 -1.48
CA GLN A 138 -11.99 11.56 -0.68
C GLN A 138 -11.62 12.75 -1.56
N ALA A 139 -11.98 13.96 -1.13
CA ALA A 139 -11.60 15.20 -1.79
C ALA A 139 -10.17 15.64 -1.43
N THR A 140 -9.26 14.68 -1.29
CA THR A 140 -7.85 14.92 -1.00
C THR A 140 -7.13 15.32 -2.28
N THR A 141 -6.26 16.33 -2.19
CA THR A 141 -5.31 16.67 -3.26
C THR A 141 -3.93 16.18 -2.83
N ALA A 142 -3.41 15.16 -3.49
CA ALA A 142 -2.11 14.57 -3.21
C ALA A 142 -1.11 14.92 -4.30
N LEU A 143 0.07 15.42 -3.94
CA LEU A 143 1.21 15.62 -4.83
C LEU A 143 2.32 14.62 -4.46
N CYS A 144 2.48 13.57 -5.26
CA CYS A 144 3.56 12.62 -5.11
C CYS A 144 4.84 13.17 -5.76
N ALA A 145 5.88 13.37 -4.96
CA ALA A 145 7.14 13.97 -5.34
C ALA A 145 8.20 12.89 -5.60
N TYR A 146 8.85 12.97 -6.76
CA TYR A 146 9.81 11.99 -7.28
C TYR A 146 11.18 12.64 -7.53
N ASP A 147 12.12 12.36 -6.65
CA ASP A 147 13.51 12.79 -6.79
C ASP A 147 14.29 11.84 -7.71
N THR A 148 14.61 12.28 -8.92
CA THR A 148 15.35 11.50 -9.93
C THR A 148 16.81 11.23 -9.55
N ARG A 149 17.34 11.89 -8.52
CA ARG A 149 18.68 11.59 -7.96
C ARG A 149 18.71 10.25 -7.21
N VAL A 150 17.54 9.79 -6.73
CA VAL A 150 17.40 8.53 -5.97
C VAL A 150 16.41 7.55 -6.61
N ALA A 151 15.35 8.05 -7.25
CA ALA A 151 14.38 7.24 -7.97
C ALA A 151 14.87 6.96 -9.39
N GLY A 152 15.16 5.70 -9.70
CA GLY A 152 15.61 5.30 -11.03
C GLY A 152 14.54 5.56 -12.11
N ALA A 153 14.97 5.72 -13.36
CA ALA A 153 14.09 6.04 -14.48
C ALA A 153 12.91 5.05 -14.65
N ALA A 154 13.11 3.77 -14.34
CA ALA A 154 12.05 2.76 -14.40
C ALA A 154 10.94 2.99 -13.35
N ILE A 155 11.30 3.49 -12.16
CA ILE A 155 10.34 3.85 -11.11
C ILE A 155 9.51 5.04 -11.56
N VAL A 156 10.17 6.10 -12.06
CA VAL A 156 9.48 7.30 -12.54
C VAL A 156 8.54 6.96 -13.70
N ALA A 157 8.98 6.13 -14.65
CA ALA A 157 8.15 5.68 -15.76
C ALA A 157 6.95 4.84 -15.28
N ALA A 158 7.12 3.99 -14.27
CA ALA A 158 6.02 3.24 -13.68
C ALA A 158 5.02 4.15 -12.96
N ALA A 159 5.52 5.13 -12.20
CA ALA A 159 4.70 6.12 -11.49
C ALA A 159 3.90 7.03 -12.45
N GLN A 160 4.45 7.40 -13.60
CA GLN A 160 3.70 8.14 -14.61
C GLN A 160 2.47 7.38 -15.11
N ARG A 161 2.43 6.05 -15.00
CA ARG A 161 1.26 5.25 -15.35
C ARG A 161 0.20 5.26 -14.25
N THR A 162 0.54 5.64 -13.01
CA THR A 162 -0.35 5.61 -11.84
C THR A 162 -1.00 6.96 -11.51
N HIS A 163 -0.56 8.06 -12.11
CA HIS A 163 -1.07 9.41 -11.82
C HIS A 163 -1.94 9.95 -12.97
N PRO A 164 -3.23 10.28 -12.74
CA PRO A 164 -4.19 10.67 -13.77
C PRO A 164 -3.77 11.80 -14.72
N ASP A 165 -2.99 12.77 -14.24
CA ASP A 165 -2.55 13.92 -15.04
C ASP A 165 -1.39 13.59 -16.00
N CYS A 166 -0.80 12.40 -15.89
CA CYS A 166 0.25 11.95 -16.79
C CYS A 166 -0.32 11.40 -18.10
N ALA A 167 0.32 11.71 -19.23
CA ALA A 167 -0.14 11.29 -20.56
C ALA A 167 -0.19 9.76 -20.79
N VAL A 168 0.51 8.99 -19.94
CA VAL A 168 0.58 7.52 -20.00
C VAL A 168 -0.18 6.86 -18.85
N TYR A 169 -1.09 7.58 -18.19
CA TYR A 169 -1.94 7.05 -17.14
C TYR A 169 -2.75 5.83 -17.63
N GLU A 170 -2.86 4.82 -16.78
CA GLU A 170 -3.57 3.58 -17.06
C GLU A 170 -4.52 3.22 -15.92
N ASP A 171 -5.52 2.38 -16.24
CA ASP A 171 -6.45 1.84 -15.24
C ASP A 171 -5.68 1.14 -14.10
N PRO A 172 -5.91 1.52 -12.83
CA PRO A 172 -5.27 0.87 -11.68
C PRO A 172 -5.36 -0.65 -11.65
N LEU A 173 -6.50 -1.22 -12.07
CA LEU A 173 -6.72 -2.66 -12.11
C LEU A 173 -5.91 -3.33 -13.23
N ARG A 174 -5.67 -2.62 -14.33
CA ARG A 174 -4.79 -3.10 -15.41
C ARG A 174 -3.34 -3.14 -14.95
N ILE A 175 -2.87 -2.12 -14.23
CA ILE A 175 -1.53 -2.11 -13.65
C ILE A 175 -1.38 -3.25 -12.63
N ALA A 176 -2.35 -3.43 -11.73
CA ALA A 176 -2.34 -4.54 -10.77
C ALA A 176 -2.28 -5.90 -11.50
N ALA A 177 -3.12 -6.12 -12.51
CA ALA A 177 -3.13 -7.36 -13.29
C ALA A 177 -1.81 -7.61 -14.05
N GLU A 178 -1.15 -6.57 -14.57
CA GLU A 178 0.16 -6.69 -15.22
C GLU A 178 1.25 -7.09 -14.23
N LEU A 179 1.29 -6.47 -13.06
CA LEU A 179 2.20 -6.86 -11.98
C LEU A 179 1.93 -8.30 -11.54
N ASP A 180 0.66 -8.72 -11.63
CA ASP A 180 0.23 -10.04 -11.22
C ASP A 180 0.44 -11.14 -12.27
N ALA A 181 0.73 -10.76 -13.51
CA ALA A 181 1.08 -11.69 -14.58
C ALA A 181 2.45 -12.35 -14.38
N VAL A 182 3.30 -11.79 -13.50
CA VAL A 182 4.56 -12.43 -13.09
C VAL A 182 4.23 -13.60 -12.15
N PRO A 183 4.49 -14.87 -12.56
CA PRO A 183 4.11 -16.03 -11.75
C PRO A 183 4.87 -16.04 -10.42
N LEU A 184 4.18 -16.43 -9.36
CA LEU A 184 4.86 -16.75 -8.10
C LEU A 184 5.71 -18.02 -8.26
N PRO A 185 6.83 -18.13 -7.53
CA PRO A 185 7.57 -19.39 -7.45
C PRO A 185 6.66 -20.52 -6.98
N ALA A 186 6.81 -21.71 -7.56
CA ALA A 186 6.09 -22.89 -7.09
C ALA A 186 6.45 -23.19 -5.62
N PRO A 187 5.51 -23.66 -4.79
CA PRO A 187 5.82 -24.13 -3.45
C PRO A 187 6.94 -25.19 -3.50
N PRO A 188 7.94 -25.14 -2.60
CA PRO A 188 9.03 -26.09 -2.60
C PRO A 188 8.56 -27.50 -2.22
N GLY A 189 9.35 -28.52 -2.56
CA GLY A 189 9.07 -29.91 -2.16
C GLY A 189 9.06 -30.14 -0.64
N SER A 190 9.63 -29.21 0.13
CA SER A 190 9.58 -29.18 1.60
C SER A 190 8.29 -28.59 2.17
N ALA A 191 7.37 -28.11 1.33
CA ALA A 191 6.13 -27.50 1.80
C ALA A 191 5.26 -28.52 2.55
N GLU A 192 4.91 -28.18 3.79
CA GLU A 192 4.10 -29.01 4.68
C GLU A 192 2.62 -28.68 4.52
N ARG A 193 1.78 -29.70 4.34
CA ARG A 193 0.33 -29.51 4.29
C ARG A 193 -0.24 -29.42 5.70
N ILE A 194 -1.01 -28.36 5.98
CA ILE A 194 -1.83 -28.29 7.19
C ILE A 194 -3.11 -29.10 6.95
N PRO A 195 -3.43 -30.09 7.82
CA PRO A 195 -4.67 -30.86 7.69
C PRO A 195 -5.89 -30.04 8.11
N GLY A 196 -7.05 -30.38 7.53
CA GLY A 196 -8.35 -29.79 7.87
C GLY A 196 -8.88 -28.80 6.81
N PRO A 197 -10.15 -28.37 6.96
CA PRO A 197 -10.79 -27.42 6.04
C PRO A 197 -10.30 -25.96 6.22
N ALA A 198 -9.59 -25.69 7.32
CA ALA A 198 -8.97 -24.41 7.64
C ALA A 198 -7.72 -24.64 8.51
N PRO A 199 -6.68 -23.80 8.39
CA PRO A 199 -5.47 -23.93 9.19
C PRO A 199 -5.75 -23.65 10.68
N ALA A 200 -5.33 -24.56 11.56
CA ALA A 200 -5.43 -24.34 13.00
C ALA A 200 -4.30 -23.42 13.50
N ALA A 201 -4.64 -22.34 14.21
CA ALA A 201 -3.67 -21.35 14.72
C ALA A 201 -2.53 -22.00 15.52
N GLY A 202 -2.83 -22.98 16.37
CA GLY A 202 -1.82 -23.68 17.16
C GLY A 202 -0.81 -24.48 16.32
N ALA A 203 -1.25 -25.05 15.19
CA ALA A 203 -0.37 -25.76 14.27
C ALA A 203 0.55 -24.80 13.51
N VAL A 204 0.00 -23.69 12.98
CA VAL A 204 0.76 -22.65 12.28
C VAL A 204 1.82 -22.04 13.21
N ARG A 205 1.43 -21.67 14.44
CA ARG A 205 2.36 -21.13 15.42
C ARG A 205 3.48 -22.11 15.76
N THR A 206 3.13 -23.36 16.09
CA THR A 206 4.13 -24.37 16.47
C THR A 206 5.15 -24.56 15.34
N TRP A 207 4.64 -24.67 14.10
CA TRP A 207 5.49 -24.78 12.93
C TRP A 207 6.39 -23.54 12.76
N ALA A 208 5.82 -22.33 12.86
CA ALA A 208 6.57 -21.09 12.68
C ALA A 208 7.63 -20.86 13.76
N THR A 209 7.37 -21.26 15.01
CA THR A 209 8.37 -21.28 16.09
C THR A 209 9.51 -22.26 15.79
N VAL A 210 9.22 -23.44 15.21
CA VAL A 210 10.25 -24.39 14.77
C VAL A 210 11.11 -23.81 13.64
N GLN A 211 10.54 -22.99 12.77
CA GLN A 211 11.29 -22.26 11.73
C GLN A 211 12.08 -21.05 12.25
N GLY A 212 11.95 -20.72 13.54
CA GLY A 212 12.79 -19.71 14.19
C GLY A 212 12.13 -18.36 14.44
N LEU A 213 10.83 -18.19 14.16
CA LEU A 213 10.12 -16.98 14.60
C LEU A 213 10.05 -16.93 16.14
N ALA A 214 10.21 -15.74 16.71
CA ALA A 214 9.97 -15.54 18.13
C ALA A 214 8.50 -15.86 18.48
N PRO A 215 8.19 -16.29 19.72
CA PRO A 215 6.83 -16.71 20.08
C PRO A 215 5.74 -15.68 19.73
N ALA A 216 6.00 -14.40 19.98
CA ALA A 216 5.06 -13.32 19.65
C ALA A 216 4.86 -13.14 18.14
N GLU A 217 5.93 -13.26 17.35
CA GLU A 217 5.87 -13.18 15.88
C GLU A 217 5.16 -14.39 15.29
N ALA A 218 5.39 -15.59 15.85
CA ALA A 218 4.69 -16.81 15.47
C ALA A 218 3.19 -16.74 15.78
N ASP A 219 2.79 -16.11 16.88
CA ASP A 219 1.37 -15.81 17.18
C ASP A 219 0.79 -14.84 16.13
N VAL A 220 1.48 -13.75 15.80
CA VAL A 220 1.02 -12.79 14.79
C VAL A 220 0.86 -13.45 13.41
N PHE A 221 1.85 -14.24 12.98
CA PHE A 221 1.77 -14.98 11.73
C PHE A 221 0.61 -16.00 11.74
N ALA A 222 0.43 -16.74 12.83
CA ALA A 222 -0.69 -17.66 12.97
C ALA A 222 -2.03 -16.93 12.87
N THR A 223 -2.19 -15.79 13.54
CA THR A 223 -3.39 -14.95 13.43
C THR A 223 -3.60 -14.48 11.99
N ALA A 224 -2.56 -13.99 11.31
CA ALA A 224 -2.68 -13.55 9.92
C ALA A 224 -3.18 -14.66 8.99
N VAL A 225 -2.65 -15.88 9.15
CA VAL A 225 -3.06 -17.05 8.38
C VAL A 225 -4.50 -17.46 8.69
N THR A 226 -4.90 -17.51 9.96
CA THR A 226 -6.25 -17.97 10.31
C THR A 226 -7.33 -16.96 9.97
N GLU A 227 -7.06 -15.66 10.16
CA GLU A 227 -7.99 -14.61 9.78
C GLU A 227 -8.11 -14.52 8.25
N ALA A 228 -6.99 -14.61 7.50
CA ALA A 228 -7.05 -14.68 6.04
C ALA A 228 -7.85 -15.90 5.56
N ALA A 229 -7.66 -17.07 6.17
CA ALA A 229 -8.45 -18.26 5.83
C ALA A 229 -9.94 -18.07 6.12
N ALA A 230 -10.29 -17.42 7.24
CA ALA A 230 -11.69 -17.10 7.56
C ALA A 230 -12.31 -16.17 6.50
N ALA A 231 -11.59 -15.11 6.10
CA ALA A 231 -12.03 -14.13 5.09
C ALA A 231 -12.27 -14.76 3.72
N LEU A 232 -11.48 -15.78 3.37
CA LEU A 232 -11.60 -16.50 2.12
C LEU A 232 -12.72 -17.57 2.13
N GLY A 233 -13.17 -17.98 3.31
CA GLY A 233 -14.11 -19.08 3.49
C GLY A 233 -13.43 -20.46 3.33
N PRO A 234 -14.12 -21.48 2.78
CA PRO A 234 -13.56 -22.83 2.66
C PRO A 234 -12.24 -22.87 1.87
N VAL A 235 -11.23 -23.54 2.44
CA VAL A 235 -9.89 -23.72 1.86
C VAL A 235 -9.66 -25.19 1.53
N ASP A 236 -9.29 -25.50 0.29
CA ASP A 236 -8.98 -26.87 -0.17
C ASP A 236 -7.58 -27.33 0.25
N ARG A 237 -6.65 -26.38 0.31
CA ARG A 237 -5.25 -26.63 0.62
C ARG A 237 -4.63 -25.46 1.37
N ALA A 238 -3.96 -25.76 2.46
CA ALA A 238 -3.03 -24.84 3.12
C ALA A 238 -1.64 -25.48 3.16
N LEU A 239 -0.63 -24.75 2.70
CA LEU A 239 0.78 -25.17 2.71
C LEU A 239 1.59 -24.20 3.56
N LEU A 240 2.60 -24.71 4.27
CA LEU A 240 3.60 -23.93 4.99
C LEU A 240 4.99 -24.29 4.50
N TRP A 241 5.86 -23.30 4.31
CA TRP A 241 7.29 -23.52 4.07
C TRP A 241 8.10 -22.31 4.50
N ALA A 242 9.40 -22.54 4.77
CA ALA A 242 10.35 -21.46 5.02
C ALA A 242 10.95 -20.96 3.70
N ASP A 243 11.10 -19.65 3.58
CA ASP A 243 11.85 -18.98 2.51
C ASP A 243 12.92 -18.08 3.13
N GLY A 244 14.13 -18.64 3.30
CA GLY A 244 15.18 -18.00 4.11
C GLY A 244 14.70 -17.81 5.56
N PRO A 245 14.74 -16.58 6.11
CA PRO A 245 14.22 -16.29 7.46
C PRO A 245 12.69 -16.13 7.49
N ALA A 246 12.01 -16.10 6.33
CA ALA A 246 10.59 -15.85 6.26
C ALA A 246 9.77 -17.14 6.39
N CYS A 247 8.62 -17.03 7.03
CA CYS A 247 7.59 -18.05 7.09
C CYS A 247 6.52 -17.75 6.04
N VAL A 248 6.21 -18.73 5.19
CA VAL A 248 5.24 -18.58 4.12
C VAL A 248 4.07 -19.53 4.33
N CYS A 249 2.85 -19.02 4.15
CA CYS A 249 1.65 -19.81 4.05
C CYS A 249 0.95 -19.56 2.71
N GLU A 250 0.63 -20.62 1.97
CA GLU A 250 -0.26 -20.54 0.80
C GLU A 250 -1.60 -21.20 1.11
N LEU A 251 -2.66 -20.43 0.95
CA LEU A 251 -4.04 -20.85 1.06
C LEU A 251 -4.64 -20.97 -0.35
N ARG A 252 -5.29 -22.08 -0.66
CA ARG A 252 -6.12 -22.24 -1.85
C ARG A 252 -7.59 -22.25 -1.47
N PRO A 253 -8.28 -21.10 -1.56
CA PRO A 253 -9.71 -21.08 -1.37
C PRO A 253 -10.45 -21.87 -2.45
N VAL A 254 -11.60 -22.44 -2.07
CA VAL A 254 -12.52 -23.10 -3.01
C VAL A 254 -13.10 -22.10 -4.02
N ARG A 255 -13.30 -20.86 -3.58
CA ARG A 255 -13.89 -19.79 -4.39
C ARG A 255 -12.82 -18.77 -4.77
N ARG A 256 -13.04 -18.14 -5.93
CA ARG A 256 -12.20 -17.02 -6.38
C ARG A 256 -12.39 -15.81 -5.47
N VAL A 257 -11.31 -15.06 -5.28
CA VAL A 257 -11.38 -13.72 -4.69
C VAL A 257 -11.76 -12.75 -5.80
N GLU A 258 -13.04 -12.35 -5.82
CA GLU A 258 -13.57 -11.51 -6.90
C GLU A 258 -13.26 -10.02 -6.73
N ASP A 259 -13.12 -9.56 -5.48
CA ASP A 259 -12.80 -8.16 -5.19
C ASP A 259 -11.30 -7.90 -5.37
N PRO A 260 -10.88 -7.09 -6.36
CA PRO A 260 -9.47 -6.77 -6.56
C PRO A 260 -8.88 -5.92 -5.43
N LEU A 261 -9.73 -5.29 -4.61
CA LEU A 261 -9.34 -4.49 -3.45
C LEU A 261 -9.39 -5.31 -2.14
N ALA A 262 -9.57 -6.62 -2.22
CA ALA A 262 -9.63 -7.49 -1.05
C ALA A 262 -8.38 -7.34 -0.16
N GLY A 263 -8.61 -6.86 1.06
CA GLY A 263 -7.58 -6.56 2.06
C GLY A 263 -6.85 -5.22 1.91
N PHE A 264 -7.10 -4.45 0.85
CA PHE A 264 -6.49 -3.12 0.70
C PHE A 264 -7.22 -2.04 1.51
N VAL A 265 -8.53 -2.21 1.73
CA VAL A 265 -9.36 -1.27 2.48
C VAL A 265 -9.49 -1.72 3.95
N PRO A 266 -9.29 -0.82 4.94
CA PRO A 266 -9.62 -1.11 6.32
C PRO A 266 -11.10 -1.48 6.47
N PRO A 267 -11.42 -2.61 7.13
CA PRO A 267 -12.80 -3.06 7.28
C PRO A 267 -13.57 -2.11 8.20
N ASP A 268 -14.81 -1.76 7.83
CA ASP A 268 -15.70 -0.99 8.71
C ASP A 268 -16.06 -1.84 9.95
N PRO A 269 -15.67 -1.39 11.17
CA PRO A 269 -16.00 -2.08 12.41
C PRO A 269 -17.50 -2.33 12.61
N ALA A 270 -18.36 -1.44 12.09
CA ALA A 270 -19.80 -1.53 12.24
C ALA A 270 -20.46 -2.47 11.22
N ALA A 271 -19.81 -2.72 10.09
CA ALA A 271 -20.34 -3.55 9.00
C ALA A 271 -20.12 -5.06 9.21
N GLY A 272 -19.40 -5.47 10.26
CA GLY A 272 -19.09 -6.88 10.51
C GLY A 272 -18.29 -7.54 9.38
N GLN A 273 -17.59 -6.75 8.56
CA GLN A 273 -16.77 -7.25 7.47
C GLN A 273 -15.52 -7.95 8.01
N ASP A 274 -15.15 -9.06 7.35
CA ASP A 274 -13.99 -9.86 7.73
C ASP A 274 -12.71 -9.03 7.56
N ARG A 275 -11.91 -8.98 8.63
CA ARG A 275 -10.68 -8.19 8.69
C ARG A 275 -9.47 -8.94 8.15
N GLY A 276 -9.62 -10.21 7.79
CA GLY A 276 -8.49 -11.12 7.72
C GLY A 276 -7.44 -10.79 6.67
N LEU A 277 -7.84 -10.53 5.43
CA LEU A 277 -6.88 -10.14 4.39
C LEU A 277 -6.27 -8.75 4.64
N TRP A 278 -7.04 -7.84 5.25
CA TRP A 278 -6.52 -6.53 5.62
C TRP A 278 -5.47 -6.64 6.72
N PHE A 279 -5.77 -7.38 7.80
CA PHE A 279 -4.83 -7.63 8.89
C PHE A 279 -3.56 -8.32 8.38
N ALA A 280 -3.71 -9.35 7.54
CA ALA A 280 -2.57 -10.03 6.92
C ALA A 280 -1.67 -9.04 6.16
N ARG A 281 -2.23 -8.12 5.38
CA ARG A 281 -1.46 -7.06 4.68
C ARG A 281 -0.76 -6.09 5.62
N GLN A 282 -1.26 -5.91 6.85
CA GLN A 282 -0.61 -5.05 7.84
C GLN A 282 0.60 -5.69 8.51
N VAL A 283 0.62 -7.02 8.66
CA VAL A 283 1.65 -7.72 9.46
C VAL A 283 2.58 -8.60 8.64
N CYS A 284 2.14 -9.11 7.49
CA CYS A 284 2.98 -9.85 6.57
C CYS A 284 3.79 -8.89 5.69
N ALA A 285 5.01 -9.30 5.33
CA ALA A 285 5.82 -8.58 4.37
C ALA A 285 5.13 -8.51 2.99
N TYR A 286 4.43 -9.60 2.61
CA TYR A 286 3.66 -9.69 1.38
C TYR A 286 2.38 -10.51 1.56
N VAL A 287 1.32 -10.10 0.87
CA VAL A 287 0.09 -10.88 0.67
C VAL A 287 -0.24 -10.86 -0.81
N ASP A 288 0.05 -11.97 -1.48
CA ASP A 288 -0.23 -12.17 -2.89
C ASP A 288 -1.59 -12.84 -3.05
N VAL A 289 -2.46 -12.28 -3.90
CA VAL A 289 -3.70 -12.94 -4.34
C VAL A 289 -3.55 -13.18 -5.84
N ARG A 290 -3.51 -14.45 -6.26
CA ARG A 290 -3.24 -14.85 -7.65
C ARG A 290 -4.36 -15.71 -8.18
N ASP A 291 -4.84 -15.37 -9.37
CA ASP A 291 -5.71 -16.25 -10.13
C ASP A 291 -4.87 -17.14 -11.05
N GLU A 292 -4.82 -18.43 -10.74
CA GLU A 292 -4.14 -19.45 -11.55
C GLU A 292 -5.17 -20.28 -12.34
N PRO A 293 -4.76 -20.97 -13.42
CA PRO A 293 -5.65 -21.91 -14.13
C PRO A 293 -6.29 -22.98 -13.24
N GLY A 294 -5.67 -23.29 -12.09
CA GLY A 294 -6.15 -24.25 -11.09
C GLY A 294 -6.86 -23.62 -9.89
N GLY A 295 -7.36 -22.38 -10.02
CA GLY A 295 -8.05 -21.64 -8.96
C GLY A 295 -7.19 -20.53 -8.35
N THR A 296 -7.75 -19.83 -7.35
CA THR A 296 -7.05 -18.74 -6.68
C THR A 296 -6.07 -19.29 -5.64
N SER A 297 -4.90 -18.66 -5.52
CA SER A 297 -3.97 -18.86 -4.41
C SER A 297 -3.76 -17.55 -3.66
N VAL A 298 -3.77 -17.62 -2.33
CA VAL A 298 -3.44 -16.50 -1.45
C VAL A 298 -2.19 -16.86 -0.66
N ARG A 299 -1.09 -16.14 -0.89
CA ARG A 299 0.21 -16.42 -0.28
C ARG A 299 0.60 -15.31 0.68
N LEU A 300 0.74 -15.65 1.95
CA LEU A 300 1.19 -14.78 3.02
C LEU A 300 2.65 -15.08 3.30
N GLN A 301 3.51 -14.06 3.25
CA GLN A 301 4.91 -14.16 3.64
C GLN A 301 5.18 -13.24 4.82
N TYR A 302 5.63 -13.80 5.92
CA TYR A 302 5.96 -13.10 7.16
C TYR A 302 7.45 -13.20 7.46
N GLY A 303 8.06 -12.10 7.90
CA GLY A 303 9.51 -11.96 8.08
C GLY A 303 10.20 -11.14 6.99
#